data_AF-A0A2N1KTM7-F1
#
_entry.id   AF-A0A2N1KTM7-F1
#
_cell.length_a   1.000
_cell.length_b   1.000
_cell.length_c   1.000
_cell.angle_alpha   90.00
_cell.angle_beta   90.00
_cell.angle_gamma   90.00
#
_symmetry.space_group_name_H-M   'P 1'
#
loop_
_entity.id
_entity.type
_entity.pdbx_description
1 polymer ?
#
loop_
_entity_poly.entity_id
_entity_poly.type
_entity_poly.pdbx_seq_one_letter_code
_entity_poly.pdbx_strand_id
1 'polypeptide(L)'
;MIFNSLQFLLFFGIVTLSYFSLKWNGRWILLLLASCYFYMVFVPEYIIILFATIIIDYLAGIWIENQKNPVKRKWLLTLSLVANVGILAFFKYFNFISENIEHVVHLLGSDTHVPRLGTDILPGILLPIGLSFHTFQAMSYTIEVYRGNQKAERHFGIYALYVMFYPQLVAGPIERPQNVLWQYHEYFRYDWENVKEGLIRMAWGLFKKVVIADRLAMVVDPAFGHITDHNGTSLLVAACFYSFQIYCDFSGYSDVAIGASKVMGFTLMENFKSPYEAASIAEFWRRWHISLSTWFRDYIYIPLGGSRVSPVRQYINRFIVFLVSGIWHGASWNFVIWGVLHGFYQTMGQLRDRFMDRQGITVPSASWYRGLQIVLTFGLITLTWVFFRAITLRDALLYFKGIASISVHDKLQTPLNANEMIFCLLLIGFLLWKENRYFQIPTRSNVKFWAIFSALVVSCYLFGVFTANQFIYFQF
;
A
#
# COMPACT_ATOMS: atom_id res chain seq x y z
N MET A 1 -3.70 3.67 15.92
CA MET A 1 -3.07 5.00 16.09
C MET A 1 -2.50 5.46 14.74
N ILE A 2 -2.43 6.76 14.45
CA ILE A 2 -1.94 7.28 13.15
C ILE A 2 -0.55 7.91 13.30
N PHE A 3 0.35 7.69 12.32
CA PHE A 3 1.76 8.09 12.39
C PHE A 3 2.03 9.60 12.38
N ASN A 4 1.16 10.42 11.81
CA ASN A 4 1.31 11.89 11.79
C ASN A 4 0.70 12.56 13.04
N SER A 5 0.48 11.83 14.13
CA SER A 5 -0.10 12.34 15.38
C SER A 5 0.95 12.54 16.48
N LEU A 6 0.69 13.50 17.38
CA LEU A 6 1.50 13.67 18.59
C LEU A 6 1.46 12.42 19.49
N GLN A 7 0.31 11.75 19.53
CA GLN A 7 0.14 10.48 20.26
C GLN A 7 1.16 9.43 19.78
N PHE A 8 1.36 9.30 18.46
CA PHE A 8 2.36 8.39 17.91
C PHE A 8 3.79 8.78 18.27
N LEU A 9 4.13 10.06 18.21
CA LEU A 9 5.48 10.51 18.57
C LEU A 9 5.82 10.19 20.03
N LEU A 10 4.88 10.43 20.96
CA LEU A 10 5.04 10.07 22.37
C LEU A 10 5.12 8.56 22.58
N PHE A 11 4.20 7.81 21.96
CA PHE A 11 4.19 6.34 21.99
C PHE A 11 5.51 5.77 21.48
N PHE A 12 5.98 6.22 20.31
CA PHE A 12 7.23 5.78 19.69
C PHE A 12 8.44 6.08 20.58
N GLY A 13 8.50 7.26 21.18
CA GLY A 13 9.57 7.63 22.12
C GLY A 13 9.61 6.71 23.33
N ILE A 14 8.46 6.48 23.98
CA ILE A 14 8.35 5.59 25.15
C ILE A 14 8.74 4.15 24.80
N VAL A 15 8.21 3.60 23.70
CA VAL A 15 8.51 2.24 23.25
C VAL A 15 9.99 2.10 22.91
N THR A 16 10.57 3.05 22.17
CA THR A 16 11.98 3.02 21.78
C THR A 16 12.91 3.09 22.99
N LEU A 17 12.68 4.01 23.92
CA LEU A 17 13.47 4.13 25.15
C LEU A 17 13.36 2.86 26.00
N SER A 18 12.15 2.30 26.11
CA SER A 18 11.92 1.05 26.83
C SER A 18 12.62 -0.14 26.15
N TYR A 19 12.59 -0.20 24.81
CA TYR A 19 13.22 -1.26 24.02
C TYR A 19 14.73 -1.32 24.27
N PHE A 20 15.39 -0.16 24.29
CA PHE A 20 16.82 -0.08 24.57
C PHE A 20 17.18 -0.27 26.04
N SER A 21 16.26 0.03 26.96
CA SER A 21 16.46 -0.14 28.41
C SER A 21 16.24 -1.59 28.89
N LEU A 22 15.45 -2.38 28.16
CA LEU A 22 15.14 -3.77 28.53
C LEU A 22 16.23 -4.76 28.12
N LYS A 23 16.35 -5.82 28.93
CA LYS A 23 17.10 -7.03 28.56
C LYS A 23 16.43 -7.72 27.36
N TRP A 24 17.22 -8.49 26.62
CA TRP A 24 16.81 -9.22 25.41
C TRP A 24 15.42 -9.88 25.51
N ASN A 25 15.20 -10.71 26.54
CA ASN A 25 13.96 -11.47 26.70
C ASN A 25 12.71 -10.60 26.89
N GLY A 26 12.84 -9.36 27.36
CA GLY A 26 11.72 -8.44 27.54
C GLY A 26 11.35 -7.67 26.28
N ARG A 27 12.22 -7.63 25.26
CA ARG A 27 12.03 -6.79 24.07
C ARG A 27 10.88 -7.26 23.20
N TRP A 28 10.78 -8.56 22.93
CA TRP A 28 9.66 -9.07 22.12
C TRP A 28 8.32 -8.89 22.86
N ILE A 29 8.29 -9.03 24.19
CA ILE A 29 7.10 -8.79 25.02
C ILE A 29 6.68 -7.33 24.91
N LEU A 30 7.63 -6.40 25.09
CA LEU A 30 7.38 -4.97 24.93
C LEU A 30 6.81 -4.67 23.55
N LEU A 31 7.45 -5.16 22.49
CA LEU A 31 7.01 -4.92 21.12
C LEU A 31 5.62 -5.51 20.85
N LEU A 32 5.32 -6.68 21.40
CA LEU A 32 4.00 -7.31 21.28
C LEU A 32 2.92 -6.48 21.99
N LEU A 33 3.17 -6.08 23.24
CA LEU A 33 2.23 -5.25 24.02
C LEU A 33 2.03 -3.87 23.39
N ALA A 34 3.12 -3.25 22.94
CA ALA A 34 3.08 -1.99 22.20
C ALA A 34 2.26 -2.13 20.91
N SER A 35 2.40 -3.26 20.21
CA SER A 35 1.63 -3.57 19.00
C SER A 35 0.15 -3.75 19.25
N CYS A 36 -0.21 -4.51 20.29
CA CYS A 36 -1.61 -4.65 20.70
C CYS A 36 -2.21 -3.27 21.04
N TYR A 37 -1.51 -2.45 21.84
CA TYR A 37 -1.97 -1.12 22.20
C TYR A 37 -2.13 -0.22 20.96
N PHE A 38 -1.12 -0.18 20.09
CA PHE A 38 -1.13 0.64 18.87
C PHE A 38 -2.35 0.33 17.99
N TYR A 39 -2.72 -0.95 17.88
CA TYR A 39 -3.89 -1.43 17.16
C TYR A 39 -5.20 -1.03 17.84
N MET A 40 -5.34 -1.34 19.14
CA MET A 40 -6.58 -1.13 19.91
C MET A 40 -6.95 0.35 20.06
N VAL A 41 -6.00 1.28 19.91
CA VAL A 41 -6.28 2.73 19.92
C VAL A 41 -7.30 3.14 18.84
N PHE A 42 -7.44 2.37 17.76
CA PHE A 42 -8.49 2.65 16.76
C PHE A 42 -9.86 2.11 17.22
N VAL A 43 -10.00 0.78 17.26
CA VAL A 43 -11.20 0.07 17.76
C VAL A 43 -10.71 -1.20 18.45
N PRO A 44 -10.84 -1.33 19.79
CA PRO A 44 -10.29 -2.45 20.55
C PRO A 44 -10.78 -3.83 20.11
N GLU A 45 -12.06 -3.95 19.76
CA GLU A 45 -12.76 -5.19 19.42
C GLU A 45 -12.13 -5.90 18.21
N TYR A 46 -11.55 -5.13 17.29
CA TYR A 46 -10.93 -5.66 16.07
C TYR A 46 -9.72 -6.54 16.34
N ILE A 47 -9.07 -6.41 17.50
CA ILE A 47 -7.92 -7.26 17.85
C ILE A 47 -8.32 -8.74 17.97
N ILE A 48 -9.59 -9.02 18.29
CA ILE A 48 -10.12 -10.38 18.42
C ILE A 48 -10.05 -11.11 17.06
N ILE A 49 -10.40 -10.41 15.99
CA ILE A 49 -10.35 -10.95 14.62
C ILE A 49 -8.90 -11.25 14.23
N LEU A 50 -7.98 -10.37 14.60
CA LEU A 50 -6.55 -10.54 14.33
C LEU A 50 -5.95 -11.70 15.16
N PHE A 51 -6.33 -11.85 16.43
CA PHE A 51 -5.89 -13.00 17.23
C PHE A 51 -6.45 -14.32 16.71
N ALA A 52 -7.68 -14.32 16.19
CA ALA A 52 -8.26 -15.53 15.57
C ALA A 52 -7.43 -15.98 14.36
N THR A 53 -7.06 -15.07 13.45
CA THR A 53 -6.21 -15.41 12.30
C THR A 53 -4.81 -15.87 12.74
N ILE A 54 -4.23 -15.21 13.75
CA ILE A 54 -2.94 -15.60 14.34
C ILE A 54 -2.99 -17.04 14.89
N ILE A 55 -4.02 -17.40 15.65
CA ILE A 55 -4.14 -18.75 16.22
C ILE A 55 -4.26 -19.79 15.10
N ILE A 56 -5.13 -19.53 14.11
CA ILE A 56 -5.36 -20.44 12.98
C ILE A 56 -4.04 -20.72 12.24
N ASP A 57 -3.31 -19.67 11.87
CA ASP A 57 -2.10 -19.84 11.05
C ASP A 57 -0.89 -20.31 11.83
N TYR A 58 -0.80 -19.98 13.13
CA TYR A 58 0.20 -20.55 14.03
C TYR A 58 0.08 -22.07 14.10
N LEU A 59 -1.13 -22.57 14.40
CA LEU A 59 -1.41 -23.99 14.48
C LEU A 59 -1.26 -24.67 13.11
N ALA A 60 -1.75 -24.05 12.04
CA ALA A 60 -1.62 -24.56 10.69
C ALA A 60 -0.15 -24.71 10.29
N GLY A 61 0.71 -23.72 10.55
CA GLY A 61 2.14 -23.80 10.26
C GLY A 61 2.81 -24.99 10.94
N ILE A 62 2.54 -25.18 12.24
CA ILE A 62 3.03 -26.31 13.03
C ILE A 62 2.56 -27.65 12.46
N TRP A 63 1.26 -27.78 12.14
CA TRP A 63 0.69 -29.01 11.61
C TRP A 63 1.18 -29.32 10.19
N ILE A 64 1.36 -28.30 9.35
CA ILE A 64 1.91 -28.44 7.99
C ILE A 64 3.34 -28.98 8.05
N GLU A 65 4.19 -28.43 8.92
CA GLU A 65 5.58 -28.86 9.04
C GLU A 65 5.70 -30.30 9.57
N ASN A 66 4.87 -30.66 10.56
CA ASN A 66 4.90 -31.98 11.18
C ASN A 66 4.28 -33.10 10.30
N GLN A 67 3.56 -32.75 9.24
CA GLN A 67 2.83 -33.71 8.42
C GLN A 67 3.68 -34.28 7.27
N LYS A 68 3.94 -35.59 7.33
CA LYS A 68 4.69 -36.32 6.28
C LYS A 68 3.84 -36.61 5.04
N ASN A 69 2.52 -36.79 5.19
CA ASN A 69 1.64 -37.09 4.06
C ASN A 69 1.38 -35.82 3.22
N PRO A 70 1.78 -35.79 1.93
CA PRO A 70 1.67 -34.59 1.09
C PRO A 70 0.22 -34.14 0.85
N VAL A 71 -0.72 -35.08 0.79
CA VAL A 71 -2.15 -34.77 0.61
C VAL A 71 -2.70 -34.08 1.86
N LYS A 72 -2.42 -34.63 3.06
CA LYS A 72 -2.84 -33.99 4.32
C LYS A 72 -2.18 -32.62 4.50
N ARG A 73 -0.90 -32.50 4.14
CA ARG A 73 -0.16 -31.23 4.19
C ARG A 73 -0.80 -30.16 3.30
N LYS A 74 -1.20 -30.54 2.08
CA LYS A 74 -1.94 -29.65 1.17
C LYS A 74 -3.32 -29.28 1.72
N TRP A 75 -4.06 -30.22 2.30
CA TRP A 75 -5.35 -29.94 2.94
C TRP A 75 -5.25 -28.93 4.07
N LEU A 76 -4.25 -29.06 4.95
CA LEU A 76 -4.00 -28.12 6.05
C LEU A 76 -3.70 -26.71 5.52
N LEU A 77 -2.88 -26.61 4.47
CA LEU A 77 -2.65 -25.33 3.78
C LEU A 77 -3.97 -24.77 3.23
N THR A 78 -4.74 -25.56 2.48
CA THR A 78 -6.02 -25.12 1.91
C THR A 78 -6.96 -24.62 3.01
N LEU A 79 -7.05 -25.31 4.15
CA LEU A 79 -7.89 -24.89 5.26
C LEU A 79 -7.46 -23.52 5.83
N SER A 80 -6.16 -23.30 6.05
CA SER A 80 -5.61 -22.00 6.48
C SER A 80 -5.89 -20.89 5.46
N LEU A 81 -5.70 -21.16 4.16
CA LEU A 81 -5.98 -20.19 3.10
C LEU A 81 -7.47 -19.86 3.01
N VAL A 82 -8.35 -20.86 3.10
CA VAL A 82 -9.81 -20.66 3.11
C VAL A 82 -10.25 -19.88 4.33
N ALA A 83 -9.69 -20.13 5.51
CA ALA A 83 -10.01 -19.37 6.72
C ALA A 83 -9.60 -17.89 6.56
N ASN A 84 -8.37 -17.62 6.11
CA ASN A 84 -7.86 -16.27 5.88
C ASN A 84 -8.65 -15.49 4.83
N VAL A 85 -8.84 -16.10 3.65
CA VAL A 85 -9.60 -15.49 2.54
C VAL A 85 -11.07 -15.37 2.93
N GLY A 86 -11.62 -16.31 3.69
CA GLY A 86 -12.99 -16.27 4.18
C GLY A 86 -13.23 -15.12 5.15
N ILE A 87 -12.34 -14.91 6.13
CA ILE A 87 -12.40 -13.75 7.04
C ILE A 87 -12.29 -12.45 6.25
N LEU A 88 -11.31 -12.35 5.35
CA LEU A 88 -11.14 -11.17 4.49
C LEU A 88 -12.40 -10.93 3.64
N ALA A 89 -12.96 -11.98 3.05
CA ALA A 89 -14.12 -11.85 2.18
C ALA A 89 -15.39 -11.48 2.93
N PHE A 90 -15.58 -12.01 4.14
CA PHE A 90 -16.69 -11.65 5.01
C PHE A 90 -16.63 -10.17 5.39
N PHE A 91 -15.51 -9.66 5.89
CA PHE A 91 -15.45 -8.25 6.30
C PHE A 91 -15.36 -7.27 5.13
N LYS A 92 -14.73 -7.66 4.00
CA LYS A 92 -14.47 -6.73 2.89
C LYS A 92 -15.51 -6.77 1.77
N TYR A 93 -16.03 -7.95 1.41
CA TYR A 93 -16.86 -8.12 0.21
C TYR A 93 -18.33 -8.42 0.50
N PHE A 94 -18.71 -8.69 1.75
CA PHE A 94 -20.09 -9.05 2.09
C PHE A 94 -21.09 -7.99 1.63
N ASN A 95 -20.85 -6.70 1.95
CA ASN A 95 -21.76 -5.62 1.54
C ASN A 95 -21.83 -5.46 0.02
N PHE A 96 -20.70 -5.56 -0.69
CA PHE A 96 -20.69 -5.51 -2.15
C PHE A 96 -21.49 -6.66 -2.76
N ILE A 97 -21.37 -7.87 -2.23
CA ILE A 97 -22.15 -9.03 -2.69
C ILE A 97 -23.64 -8.81 -2.39
N SER A 98 -23.99 -8.38 -1.18
CA SER A 98 -25.36 -8.09 -0.78
C SER A 98 -26.00 -7.04 -1.69
N GLU A 99 -25.30 -5.95 -1.99
CA GLU A 99 -25.76 -4.88 -2.89
C GLU A 99 -26.01 -5.39 -4.31
N ASN A 100 -25.13 -6.24 -4.85
CA ASN A 100 -25.34 -6.80 -6.20
C ASN A 100 -26.50 -7.82 -6.22
N ILE A 101 -26.66 -8.63 -5.17
CA ILE A 101 -27.80 -9.55 -5.05
C ILE A 101 -29.11 -8.75 -4.95
N GLU A 102 -29.14 -7.74 -4.09
CA GLU A 102 -30.28 -6.84 -3.91
C GLU A 102 -30.67 -6.20 -5.26
N HIS A 103 -29.70 -5.67 -6.00
CA HIS A 103 -29.93 -5.16 -7.36
C HIS A 103 -30.57 -6.18 -8.31
N VAL A 104 -30.09 -7.44 -8.30
CA VAL A 104 -30.64 -8.49 -9.17
C VAL A 104 -32.07 -8.88 -8.74
N VAL A 105 -32.33 -8.96 -7.44
CA VAL A 105 -33.65 -9.31 -6.88
C VAL A 105 -34.68 -8.21 -7.19
N HIS A 106 -34.28 -6.93 -7.08
CA HIS A 106 -35.10 -5.79 -7.51
C HIS A 106 -35.41 -5.84 -9.02
N LEU A 107 -34.42 -6.18 -9.86
CA LEU A 107 -34.64 -6.37 -11.30
C LEU A 107 -35.61 -7.52 -11.61
N LEU A 108 -35.72 -8.51 -10.74
CA LEU A 108 -36.67 -9.61 -10.82
C LEU A 108 -38.05 -9.28 -10.21
N GLY A 109 -38.26 -8.03 -9.78
CA GLY A 109 -39.53 -7.54 -9.26
C GLY A 109 -39.81 -7.85 -7.79
N SER A 110 -38.78 -8.16 -7.01
CA SER A 110 -38.91 -8.39 -5.56
C SER A 110 -38.19 -7.30 -4.77
N ASP A 111 -38.88 -6.70 -3.81
CA ASP A 111 -38.34 -5.66 -2.92
C ASP A 111 -37.66 -6.26 -1.66
N THR A 112 -37.06 -7.45 -1.78
CA THR A 112 -36.47 -8.14 -0.62
C THR A 112 -35.19 -7.43 -0.18
N HIS A 113 -35.17 -6.91 1.05
CA HIS A 113 -33.96 -6.38 1.69
C HIS A 113 -32.93 -7.49 1.91
N VAL A 114 -31.72 -7.32 1.39
CA VAL A 114 -30.60 -8.23 1.63
C VAL A 114 -29.78 -7.71 2.81
N PRO A 115 -29.52 -8.52 3.86
CA PRO A 115 -28.78 -8.07 5.04
C PRO A 115 -27.40 -7.49 4.71
N ARG A 116 -27.00 -6.46 5.46
CA ARG A 116 -25.69 -5.80 5.37
C ARG A 116 -24.88 -5.93 6.66
N LEU A 117 -23.58 -6.10 6.52
CA LEU A 117 -22.61 -6.10 7.62
C LEU A 117 -22.45 -4.69 8.18
N GLY A 118 -22.41 -4.57 9.50
CA GLY A 118 -22.29 -3.31 10.24
C GLY A 118 -23.64 -2.67 10.60
N THR A 119 -24.72 -3.00 9.89
CA THR A 119 -26.10 -2.56 10.20
C THR A 119 -26.97 -3.70 10.70
N ASP A 120 -27.11 -4.77 9.90
CA ASP A 120 -28.01 -5.90 10.19
C ASP A 120 -27.25 -7.05 10.83
N ILE A 121 -26.02 -7.30 10.36
CA ILE A 121 -25.11 -8.34 10.85
C ILE A 121 -23.96 -7.66 11.59
N LEU A 122 -23.72 -8.05 12.84
CA LEU A 122 -22.68 -7.47 13.71
C LEU A 122 -22.72 -5.93 13.75
N PRO A 123 -23.79 -5.32 14.30
CA PRO A 123 -23.95 -3.87 14.33
C PRO A 123 -22.72 -3.15 14.92
N GLY A 124 -22.19 -2.15 14.19
CA GLY A 124 -21.02 -1.37 14.58
C GLY A 124 -19.66 -1.94 14.19
N ILE A 125 -19.60 -3.16 13.63
CA ILE A 125 -18.36 -3.77 13.11
C ILE A 125 -18.39 -3.72 11.59
N LEU A 126 -17.54 -2.89 11.00
CA LEU A 126 -17.47 -2.70 9.53
C LEU A 126 -16.30 -3.48 8.93
N LEU A 127 -15.09 -2.93 9.03
CA LEU A 127 -13.87 -3.53 8.48
C LEU A 127 -12.70 -3.22 9.42
N PRO A 128 -12.03 -4.24 9.97
CA PRO A 128 -10.81 -4.03 10.74
C PRO A 128 -9.71 -3.40 9.89
N ILE A 129 -9.14 -2.30 10.38
CA ILE A 129 -7.97 -1.67 9.75
C ILE A 129 -6.84 -2.69 9.65
N GLY A 130 -6.13 -2.68 8.52
CA GLY A 130 -4.98 -3.56 8.29
C GLY A 130 -5.34 -5.01 7.96
N LEU A 131 -6.62 -5.42 8.02
CA LEU A 131 -7.04 -6.82 7.79
C LEU A 131 -6.47 -7.36 6.48
N SER A 132 -6.58 -6.57 5.40
CA SER A 132 -6.06 -6.95 4.07
C SER A 132 -4.55 -7.22 4.07
N PHE A 133 -3.76 -6.41 4.80
CA PHE A 133 -2.30 -6.55 4.88
C PHE A 133 -1.91 -7.75 5.75
N HIS A 134 -2.52 -7.91 6.92
CA HIS A 134 -2.24 -9.04 7.81
C HIS A 134 -2.61 -10.38 7.21
N THR A 135 -3.74 -10.45 6.51
CA THR A 135 -4.15 -11.67 5.80
C THR A 135 -3.08 -12.09 4.79
N PHE A 136 -2.49 -11.16 4.04
CA PHE A 136 -1.42 -11.48 3.09
C PHE A 136 -0.13 -11.92 3.78
N GLN A 137 0.22 -11.27 4.88
CA GLN A 137 1.40 -11.61 5.68
C GLN A 137 1.26 -12.99 6.36
N ALA A 138 0.08 -13.31 6.89
CA ALA A 138 -0.22 -14.56 7.57
C ALA A 138 -0.28 -15.74 6.58
N MET A 139 -0.94 -15.55 5.42
CA MET A 139 -0.90 -16.53 4.32
C MET A 139 0.52 -16.76 3.79
N SER A 140 1.36 -15.71 3.71
CA SER A 140 2.77 -15.89 3.30
C SER A 140 3.49 -16.87 4.21
N TYR A 141 3.25 -16.80 5.52
CA TYR A 141 3.85 -17.73 6.48
C TYR A 141 3.44 -19.18 6.21
N THR A 142 2.14 -19.48 6.13
CA THR A 142 1.68 -20.87 5.94
C THR A 142 2.08 -21.44 4.59
N ILE A 143 2.09 -20.62 3.53
CA ILE A 143 2.55 -21.03 2.20
C ILE A 143 4.06 -21.31 2.21
N GLU A 144 4.89 -20.50 2.86
CA GLU A 144 6.34 -20.71 2.88
C GLU A 144 6.75 -21.90 3.76
N VAL A 145 6.02 -22.17 4.85
CA VAL A 145 6.16 -23.40 5.63
C VAL A 145 5.74 -24.63 4.80
N TYR A 146 4.67 -24.52 4.02
CA TYR A 146 4.27 -25.57 3.07
C TYR A 146 5.30 -25.79 1.94
N ARG A 147 5.98 -24.73 1.48
CA ARG A 147 7.05 -24.84 0.48
C ARG A 147 8.37 -25.35 1.07
N GLY A 148 8.53 -25.30 2.40
CA GLY A 148 9.77 -25.66 3.09
C GLY A 148 10.83 -24.57 3.07
N ASN A 149 10.48 -23.35 2.65
CA ASN A 149 11.38 -22.20 2.63
C ASN A 149 11.46 -21.49 4.00
N GLN A 150 10.60 -21.86 4.94
CA GLN A 150 10.52 -21.32 6.28
C GLN A 150 10.17 -22.45 7.25
N LYS A 151 10.85 -22.50 8.40
CA LYS A 151 10.47 -23.41 9.50
C LYS A 151 9.27 -22.85 10.26
N ALA A 152 8.40 -23.72 10.76
CA ALA A 152 7.27 -23.28 11.58
C ALA A 152 7.77 -22.66 12.89
N GLU A 153 7.27 -21.45 13.21
CA GLU A 153 7.52 -20.80 14.48
C GLU A 153 6.86 -21.59 15.61
N ARG A 154 7.62 -21.89 16.66
CA ARG A 154 7.16 -22.66 17.83
C ARG A 154 6.89 -21.79 19.05
N HIS A 155 7.22 -20.50 18.96
CA HIS A 155 6.94 -19.53 19.99
C HIS A 155 5.74 -18.64 19.59
N PHE A 156 4.56 -18.94 20.13
CA PHE A 156 3.32 -18.21 19.84
C PHE A 156 3.47 -16.69 19.92
N GLY A 157 4.11 -16.17 20.98
CA GLY A 157 4.30 -14.72 21.14
C GLY A 157 5.14 -14.05 20.05
N ILE A 158 6.13 -14.75 19.49
CA ILE A 158 6.97 -14.22 18.40
C ILE A 158 6.20 -14.27 17.08
N TYR A 159 5.42 -15.34 16.86
CA TYR A 159 4.54 -15.41 15.72
C TYR A 159 3.46 -14.32 15.75
N ALA A 160 2.83 -14.10 16.91
CA ALA A 160 1.88 -13.02 17.11
C ALA A 160 2.53 -11.65 16.87
N LEU A 161 3.76 -11.44 17.36
CA LEU A 161 4.54 -10.23 17.09
C LEU A 161 4.83 -10.05 15.59
N TYR A 162 5.17 -11.12 14.87
CA TYR A 162 5.37 -11.06 13.42
C TYR A 162 4.15 -10.48 12.72
N VAL A 163 2.96 -10.98 13.01
CA VAL A 163 1.71 -10.47 12.40
C VAL A 163 1.39 -9.05 12.88
N MET A 164 1.60 -8.76 14.17
CA MET A 164 1.11 -7.54 14.80
C MET A 164 2.10 -6.37 14.82
N PHE A 165 3.35 -6.55 14.41
CA PHE A 165 4.43 -5.58 14.63
C PHE A 165 4.03 -4.15 14.25
N TYR A 166 3.88 -3.29 15.25
CA TYR A 166 3.23 -1.98 15.10
C TYR A 166 3.80 -1.08 14.00
N PRO A 167 5.13 -1.05 13.72
CA PRO A 167 5.64 -0.18 12.69
C PRO A 167 5.07 -0.54 11.32
N GLN A 168 4.84 -1.82 11.05
CA GLN A 168 4.31 -2.28 9.77
C GLN A 168 2.80 -2.51 9.77
N LEU A 169 2.19 -2.63 10.95
CA LEU A 169 0.89 -3.26 11.13
C LEU A 169 -0.18 -2.72 10.17
N VAL A 170 -0.32 -1.40 10.16
CA VAL A 170 -1.51 -0.76 9.57
C VAL A 170 -1.37 -0.51 8.06
N ALA A 171 -0.16 -0.22 7.59
CA ALA A 171 0.09 0.14 6.19
C ALA A 171 1.59 0.04 5.80
N GLY A 172 2.38 -0.74 6.53
CA GLY A 172 3.78 -0.97 6.18
C GLY A 172 3.94 -1.92 4.99
N PRO A 173 5.20 -2.21 4.61
CA PRO A 173 5.50 -3.25 3.64
C PRO A 173 4.87 -4.60 4.06
N ILE A 174 4.31 -5.32 3.08
CA ILE A 174 3.81 -6.69 3.29
C ILE A 174 5.02 -7.61 3.42
N GLU A 175 5.41 -7.87 4.66
CA GLU A 175 6.61 -8.62 4.96
C GLU A 175 6.54 -10.10 4.66
N ARG A 176 7.73 -10.68 4.47
CA ARG A 176 7.93 -12.12 4.35
C ARG A 176 8.43 -12.69 5.67
N PRO A 177 8.04 -13.92 6.02
CA PRO A 177 8.57 -14.54 7.24
C PRO A 177 10.09 -14.69 7.16
N GLN A 178 10.65 -14.96 5.98
CA GLN A 178 12.10 -15.06 5.80
C GLN A 178 12.85 -13.76 6.02
N ASN A 179 12.19 -12.61 5.83
CA ASN A 179 12.83 -11.32 6.04
C ASN A 179 12.85 -10.95 7.52
N VAL A 180 11.73 -11.11 8.24
CA VAL A 180 11.58 -10.50 9.58
C VAL A 180 11.57 -11.51 10.73
N LEU A 181 11.09 -12.73 10.53
CA LEU A 181 10.82 -13.64 11.66
C LEU A 181 12.10 -13.98 12.45
N TRP A 182 13.22 -14.19 11.75
CA TRP A 182 14.52 -14.44 12.39
C TRP A 182 15.05 -13.22 13.16
N GLN A 183 14.72 -11.99 12.72
CA GLN A 183 15.14 -10.76 13.38
C GLN A 183 14.53 -10.62 14.79
N TYR A 184 13.35 -11.21 15.04
CA TYR A 184 12.76 -11.23 16.40
C TYR A 184 13.50 -12.15 17.36
N HIS A 185 14.33 -13.06 16.85
CA HIS A 185 15.20 -13.93 17.63
C HIS A 185 16.63 -13.39 17.76
N GLU A 186 16.92 -12.20 17.21
CA GLU A 186 18.25 -11.57 17.26
C GLU A 186 18.34 -10.32 18.14
N TYR A 187 19.36 -10.28 19.00
CA TYR A 187 19.63 -9.12 19.86
C TYR A 187 20.33 -7.98 19.09
N PHE A 188 19.56 -6.94 18.77
CA PHE A 188 20.10 -5.71 18.20
C PHE A 188 20.68 -4.79 19.29
N ARG A 189 21.99 -4.56 19.26
CA ARG A 189 22.63 -3.54 20.11
C ARG A 189 22.19 -2.14 19.68
N TYR A 190 22.24 -1.20 20.61
CA TYR A 190 22.07 0.21 20.27
C TYR A 190 23.14 0.61 19.25
N ASP A 191 22.69 1.18 18.14
CA ASP A 191 23.53 1.68 17.06
C ASP A 191 23.01 3.06 16.65
N TRP A 192 23.85 4.08 16.88
CA TRP A 192 23.50 5.46 16.55
C TRP A 192 23.27 5.68 15.05
N GLU A 193 23.92 4.91 14.18
CA GLU A 193 23.71 5.03 12.74
C GLU A 193 22.30 4.55 12.36
N ASN A 194 21.85 3.41 12.92
CA ASN A 194 20.48 2.93 12.75
C ASN A 194 19.45 3.94 13.27
N VAL A 195 19.72 4.60 14.40
CA VAL A 195 18.84 5.65 14.93
C VAL A 195 18.78 6.85 13.96
N LYS A 196 19.91 7.33 13.46
CA LYS A 196 19.93 8.43 12.48
C LYS A 196 19.22 8.07 11.18
N GLU A 197 19.50 6.90 10.62
CA GLU A 197 18.84 6.40 9.40
C GLU A 197 17.33 6.29 9.60
N GLY A 198 16.90 5.73 10.74
CA GLY A 198 15.49 5.60 11.07
C GLY A 198 14.79 6.95 11.25
N LEU A 199 15.36 7.86 12.05
CA LEU A 199 14.78 9.17 12.33
C LEU A 199 14.69 10.05 11.08
N ILE A 200 15.74 10.11 10.25
CA ILE A 200 15.71 10.93 9.04
C ILE A 200 14.71 10.38 8.02
N ARG A 201 14.55 9.05 7.98
CA ARG A 201 13.56 8.39 7.13
C ARG A 201 12.13 8.66 7.61
N MET A 202 11.89 8.62 8.91
CA MET A 202 10.59 9.02 9.49
C MET A 202 10.28 10.49 9.19
N ALA A 203 11.26 11.40 9.37
CA ALA A 203 11.08 12.82 9.07
C ALA A 203 10.78 13.07 7.58
N TRP A 204 11.48 12.37 6.68
CA TRP A 204 11.19 12.41 5.25
C TRP A 204 9.79 11.85 4.92
N GLY A 205 9.40 10.75 5.55
CA GLY A 205 8.06 10.17 5.39
C GLY A 205 6.96 11.14 5.83
N LEU A 206 7.14 11.79 6.98
CA LEU A 206 6.25 12.85 7.46
C LEU A 206 6.20 14.04 6.51
N PHE A 207 7.35 14.49 5.97
CA PHE A 207 7.40 15.59 4.99
C PHE A 207 6.56 15.26 3.75
N LYS A 208 6.73 14.07 3.17
CA LYS A 208 5.91 13.62 2.03
C LYS A 208 4.42 13.64 2.38
N LYS A 209 4.04 13.17 3.57
CA LYS A 209 2.65 13.14 4.01
C LYS A 209 2.07 14.55 4.23
N VAL A 210 2.61 15.30 5.19
CA VAL A 210 1.97 16.53 5.69
C VAL A 210 2.28 17.76 4.84
N VAL A 211 3.44 17.82 4.16
CA VAL A 211 3.82 18.99 3.35
C VAL A 211 3.38 18.83 1.90
N ILE A 212 3.53 17.63 1.33
CA ILE A 212 3.19 17.37 -0.08
C ILE A 212 1.78 16.79 -0.21
N ALA A 213 1.53 15.58 0.30
CA ALA A 213 0.27 14.87 0.02
C ALA A 213 -0.96 15.62 0.53
N ASP A 214 -0.96 16.02 1.80
CA ASP A 214 -2.11 16.71 2.42
C ASP A 214 -2.34 18.10 1.82
N ARG A 215 -1.32 18.70 1.22
CA ARG A 215 -1.44 19.97 0.48
C ARG A 215 -2.03 19.78 -0.91
N LEU A 216 -1.57 18.77 -1.64
CA LEU A 216 -2.16 18.41 -2.94
C LEU A 216 -3.63 17.99 -2.78
N ALA A 217 -3.98 17.37 -1.64
CA ALA A 217 -5.34 17.00 -1.29
C ALA A 217 -6.30 18.21 -1.28
N MET A 218 -5.83 19.42 -0.93
CA MET A 218 -6.67 20.64 -0.94
C MET A 218 -7.20 20.99 -2.33
N VAL A 219 -6.54 20.55 -3.41
CA VAL A 219 -7.01 20.70 -4.79
C VAL A 219 -7.78 19.46 -5.24
N VAL A 220 -7.32 18.28 -4.84
CA VAL A 220 -7.86 17.00 -5.30
C VAL A 220 -9.23 16.73 -4.69
N ASP A 221 -9.41 16.94 -3.39
CA ASP A 221 -10.64 16.57 -2.69
C ASP A 221 -11.87 17.32 -3.22
N PRO A 222 -11.83 18.65 -3.44
CA PRO A 222 -12.94 19.36 -4.08
C PRO A 222 -13.20 18.90 -5.52
N ALA A 223 -12.13 18.67 -6.31
CA ALA A 223 -12.26 18.27 -7.71
C ALA A 223 -12.93 16.90 -7.89
N PHE A 224 -12.67 15.95 -6.99
CA PHE A 224 -13.32 14.64 -6.99
C PHE A 224 -14.65 14.62 -6.22
N GLY A 225 -14.86 15.54 -5.28
CA GLY A 225 -16.10 15.67 -4.51
C GLY A 225 -17.23 16.41 -5.25
N HIS A 226 -16.88 17.39 -6.10
CA HIS A 226 -17.85 18.25 -6.80
C HIS A 226 -17.49 18.39 -8.29
N ILE A 227 -17.41 17.25 -8.99
CA ILE A 227 -16.90 17.15 -10.37
C ILE A 227 -17.57 18.14 -11.34
N THR A 228 -18.88 18.37 -11.19
CA THR A 228 -19.67 19.27 -12.05
C THR A 228 -19.28 20.74 -11.93
N ASP A 229 -18.62 21.13 -10.85
CA ASP A 229 -18.28 22.52 -10.54
C ASP A 229 -16.92 22.92 -11.13
N HIS A 230 -16.19 21.94 -11.69
CA HIS A 230 -14.86 22.09 -12.23
C HIS A 230 -14.81 21.89 -13.76
N ASN A 231 -14.05 22.74 -14.45
CA ASN A 231 -13.75 22.59 -15.87
C ASN A 231 -12.69 21.50 -16.14
N GLY A 232 -12.56 21.11 -17.40
CA GLY A 232 -11.70 20.00 -17.81
C GLY A 232 -10.23 20.21 -17.44
N THR A 233 -9.72 21.44 -17.56
CA THR A 233 -8.34 21.76 -17.20
C THR A 233 -8.08 21.57 -15.70
N SER A 234 -9.04 21.96 -14.86
CA SER A 234 -8.95 21.80 -13.40
C SER A 234 -8.99 20.33 -12.99
N LEU A 235 -9.86 19.54 -13.63
CA LEU A 235 -9.94 18.09 -13.41
C LEU A 235 -8.65 17.38 -13.85
N LEU A 236 -8.03 17.79 -14.97
CA LEU A 236 -6.76 17.21 -15.40
C LEU A 236 -5.63 17.50 -14.40
N VAL A 237 -5.52 18.75 -13.93
CA VAL A 237 -4.53 19.14 -12.92
C VAL A 237 -4.76 18.37 -11.62
N ALA A 238 -6.01 18.24 -11.18
CA ALA A 238 -6.36 17.47 -9.99
C ALA A 238 -6.02 15.98 -10.14
N ALA A 239 -6.23 15.35 -11.30
CA ALA A 239 -5.81 13.96 -11.53
C ALA A 239 -4.27 13.78 -11.45
N CYS A 240 -3.51 14.73 -12.02
CA CYS A 240 -2.05 14.74 -11.90
C CYS A 240 -1.61 14.93 -10.44
N PHE A 241 -2.23 15.85 -9.71
CA PHE A 241 -1.96 16.07 -8.29
C PHE A 241 -2.31 14.86 -7.45
N TYR A 242 -3.41 14.18 -7.76
CA TYR A 242 -3.81 12.96 -7.07
C TYR A 242 -2.75 11.87 -7.21
N SER A 243 -2.10 11.73 -8.38
CA SER A 243 -0.99 10.79 -8.56
C SER A 243 0.14 11.07 -7.56
N PHE A 244 0.57 12.32 -7.42
CA PHE A 244 1.59 12.67 -6.42
C PHE A 244 1.08 12.57 -4.97
N GLN A 245 -0.20 12.87 -4.73
CA GLN A 245 -0.83 12.71 -3.42
C GLN A 245 -0.81 11.26 -2.97
N ILE A 246 -1.38 10.32 -3.76
CA ILE A 246 -1.42 8.90 -3.39
C ILE A 246 -0.02 8.33 -3.21
N TYR A 247 0.94 8.75 -4.04
CA TYR A 247 2.33 8.37 -3.89
C TYR A 247 2.94 8.87 -2.58
N CYS A 248 2.85 10.17 -2.30
CA CYS A 248 3.48 10.78 -1.13
C CYS A 248 2.81 10.36 0.17
N ASP A 249 1.49 10.17 0.15
CA ASP A 249 0.73 9.62 1.28
C ASP A 249 1.26 8.22 1.60
N PHE A 250 1.19 7.28 0.64
CA PHE A 250 1.53 5.89 0.91
C PHE A 250 3.04 5.66 1.12
N SER A 251 3.87 6.29 0.30
CA SER A 251 5.32 6.24 0.47
C SER A 251 5.75 6.96 1.76
N GLY A 252 5.02 7.99 2.18
CA GLY A 252 5.24 8.67 3.46
C GLY A 252 5.00 7.74 4.65
N TYR A 253 3.85 7.06 4.68
CA TYR A 253 3.54 6.05 5.69
C TYR A 253 4.55 4.89 5.70
N SER A 254 4.90 4.37 4.51
CA SER A 254 5.91 3.30 4.39
C SER A 254 7.27 3.74 4.94
N ASP A 255 7.71 4.98 4.70
CA ASP A 255 8.99 5.46 5.22
C ASP A 255 8.97 5.65 6.74
N VAL A 256 7.85 6.09 7.33
CA VAL A 256 7.72 6.13 8.79
C VAL A 256 7.76 4.73 9.39
N ALA A 257 7.06 3.77 8.79
CA ALA A 257 7.08 2.36 9.20
C ALA A 257 8.48 1.74 9.16
N ILE A 258 9.18 1.91 8.05
CA ILE A 258 10.55 1.38 7.86
C ILE A 258 11.53 2.12 8.78
N GLY A 259 11.40 3.44 8.92
CA GLY A 259 12.24 4.24 9.80
C GLY A 259 12.07 3.88 11.27
N ALA A 260 10.84 3.74 11.75
CA ALA A 260 10.54 3.33 13.13
C ALA A 260 11.11 1.94 13.45
N SER A 261 11.01 1.00 12.51
CA SER A 261 11.63 -0.32 12.62
C SER A 261 13.16 -0.24 12.69
N LYS A 262 13.75 0.57 11.80
CA LYS A 262 15.19 0.74 11.68
C LYS A 262 15.82 1.34 12.93
N VAL A 263 15.15 2.29 13.60
CA VAL A 263 15.61 2.82 14.90
C VAL A 263 15.83 1.69 15.91
N MET A 264 14.99 0.66 15.92
CA MET A 264 15.10 -0.50 16.82
C MET A 264 15.95 -1.66 16.25
N GLY A 265 16.59 -1.47 15.09
CA GLY A 265 17.46 -2.45 14.44
C GLY A 265 16.78 -3.33 13.38
N PHE A 266 15.45 -3.30 13.27
CA PHE A 266 14.71 -4.12 12.31
C PHE A 266 14.79 -3.55 10.89
N THR A 267 15.09 -4.42 9.92
CA THR A 267 15.15 -4.05 8.50
C THR A 267 13.93 -4.59 7.76
N LEU A 268 13.04 -3.69 7.35
CA LEU A 268 11.86 -3.98 6.54
C LEU A 268 12.15 -3.78 5.03
N MET A 269 11.30 -4.36 4.20
CA MET A 269 11.30 -4.26 2.74
C MET A 269 11.00 -2.84 2.28
N GLU A 270 11.54 -2.49 1.11
CA GLU A 270 11.19 -1.25 0.42
C GLU A 270 9.86 -1.40 -0.32
N ASN A 271 8.98 -0.41 -0.20
CA ASN A 271 7.71 -0.39 -0.92
C ASN A 271 7.74 0.45 -2.20
N PHE A 272 8.62 1.45 -2.28
CA PHE A 272 8.63 2.41 -3.37
C PHE A 272 10.03 2.72 -3.86
N LYS A 273 10.17 2.90 -5.17
CA LYS A 273 11.44 3.28 -5.81
C LYS A 273 11.23 4.22 -7.00
N SER A 274 10.85 5.46 -6.71
CA SER A 274 10.65 6.53 -7.72
C SER A 274 9.74 6.06 -8.87
N PRO A 275 8.49 5.66 -8.58
CA PRO A 275 7.62 4.98 -9.53
C PRO A 275 7.25 5.85 -10.74
N TYR A 276 7.18 7.17 -10.58
CA TYR A 276 6.85 8.09 -11.66
C TYR A 276 8.02 8.43 -12.59
N GLU A 277 9.21 7.84 -12.36
CA GLU A 277 10.33 7.84 -13.31
C GLU A 277 10.36 6.59 -14.21
N ALA A 278 9.32 5.75 -14.12
CA ALA A 278 9.21 4.54 -14.91
C ALA A 278 8.93 4.84 -16.38
N ALA A 279 9.71 4.25 -17.29
CA ALA A 279 9.52 4.39 -18.73
C ALA A 279 8.57 3.31 -19.32
N SER A 280 8.01 2.44 -18.48
CA SER A 280 7.01 1.45 -18.88
C SER A 280 6.15 1.04 -17.70
N ILE A 281 4.96 0.51 -18.00
CA ILE A 281 4.02 -0.01 -16.99
C ILE A 281 4.64 -1.17 -16.19
N ALA A 282 5.44 -2.02 -16.85
CA ALA A 282 6.18 -3.08 -16.18
C ALA A 282 7.26 -2.53 -15.23
N GLU A 283 7.92 -1.44 -15.59
CA GLU A 283 8.88 -0.76 -14.70
C GLU A 283 8.15 -0.07 -13.53
N PHE A 284 6.99 0.53 -13.77
CA PHE A 284 6.15 1.13 -12.74
C PHE A 284 5.79 0.12 -11.65
N TRP A 285 5.29 -1.06 -12.02
CA TRP A 285 4.94 -2.13 -11.06
C TRP A 285 6.14 -2.79 -10.36
N ARG A 286 7.37 -2.55 -10.81
CA ARG A 286 8.60 -2.93 -10.07
C ARG A 286 9.05 -1.86 -9.08
N ARG A 287 8.46 -0.67 -9.13
CA ARG A 287 8.81 0.52 -8.34
C ARG A 287 7.66 0.98 -7.44
N TRP A 288 6.43 0.56 -7.71
CA TRP A 288 5.22 0.87 -6.96
C TRP A 288 4.79 -0.31 -6.11
N HIS A 289 4.55 -0.07 -4.82
CA HIS A 289 4.04 -1.04 -3.85
C HIS A 289 4.71 -2.42 -4.00
N ILE A 290 6.05 -2.42 -3.92
CA ILE A 290 6.92 -3.55 -4.28
C ILE A 290 6.58 -4.80 -3.45
N SER A 291 6.27 -4.66 -2.16
CA SER A 291 5.89 -5.79 -1.33
C SER A 291 4.64 -6.50 -1.86
N LEU A 292 3.62 -5.73 -2.28
CA LEU A 292 2.37 -6.26 -2.84
C LEU A 292 2.59 -6.85 -4.24
N SER A 293 3.29 -6.12 -5.11
CA SER A 293 3.58 -6.55 -6.49
C SER A 293 4.36 -7.88 -6.50
N THR A 294 5.36 -8.01 -5.63
CA THR A 294 6.10 -9.27 -5.46
C THR A 294 5.24 -10.37 -4.81
N TRP A 295 4.31 -10.01 -3.92
CA TRP A 295 3.33 -10.96 -3.37
C TRP A 295 2.46 -11.58 -4.46
N PHE A 296 1.82 -10.76 -5.27
CA PHE A 296 1.02 -11.25 -6.38
C PHE A 296 1.86 -12.09 -7.36
N ARG A 297 3.09 -11.68 -7.63
CA ARG A 297 4.00 -12.46 -8.47
C ARG A 297 4.29 -13.85 -7.88
N ASP A 298 4.67 -13.92 -6.62
CA ASP A 298 5.23 -15.15 -6.02
C ASP A 298 4.17 -16.13 -5.53
N TYR A 299 2.97 -15.64 -5.20
CA TYR A 299 1.88 -16.45 -4.64
C TYR A 299 0.71 -16.67 -5.59
N ILE A 300 0.59 -15.90 -6.68
CA ILE A 300 -0.47 -16.09 -7.68
C ILE A 300 0.13 -16.33 -9.07
N TYR A 301 0.96 -15.41 -9.58
CA TYR A 301 1.45 -15.50 -10.97
C TYR A 301 2.34 -16.73 -11.23
N ILE A 302 3.34 -16.98 -10.37
CA ILE A 302 4.27 -18.11 -10.52
C ILE A 302 3.52 -19.46 -10.38
N PRO A 303 2.66 -19.67 -9.37
CA PRO A 303 1.86 -20.90 -9.27
C PRO A 303 0.94 -21.17 -10.47
N LEU A 304 0.47 -20.14 -11.18
CA LEU A 304 -0.30 -20.29 -12.42
C LEU A 304 0.55 -20.68 -13.65
N GLY A 305 1.85 -20.92 -13.47
CA GLY A 305 2.82 -21.29 -14.51
C GLY A 305 3.76 -20.15 -14.94
N GLY A 306 3.57 -18.95 -14.39
CA GLY A 306 4.45 -17.79 -14.61
C GLY A 306 4.68 -17.48 -16.08
N SER A 307 5.96 -17.37 -16.47
CA SER A 307 6.37 -17.15 -17.87
C SER A 307 6.77 -18.43 -18.61
N ARG A 308 6.56 -19.61 -18.02
CA ARG A 308 6.90 -20.92 -18.61
C ARG A 308 5.75 -21.54 -19.42
N VAL A 309 4.63 -20.84 -19.51
CA VAL A 309 3.42 -21.27 -20.23
C VAL A 309 3.32 -20.59 -21.59
N SER A 310 2.37 -21.02 -22.41
CA SER A 310 2.11 -20.40 -23.72
C SER A 310 1.84 -18.90 -23.61
N PRO A 311 2.15 -18.09 -24.65
CA PRO A 311 1.89 -16.65 -24.65
C PRO A 311 0.47 -16.26 -24.25
N VAL A 312 -0.54 -16.99 -24.74
CA VAL A 312 -1.95 -16.75 -24.42
C VAL A 312 -2.21 -16.98 -22.93
N ARG A 313 -1.72 -18.10 -22.38
CA ARG A 313 -1.86 -18.38 -20.94
C ARG A 313 -1.11 -17.35 -20.09
N GLN A 314 0.04 -16.87 -20.56
CA GLN A 314 0.80 -15.82 -19.89
C GLN A 314 -0.02 -14.52 -19.77
N TYR A 315 -0.74 -14.13 -20.83
CA TYR A 315 -1.63 -12.95 -20.82
C TYR A 315 -2.80 -13.14 -19.85
N ILE A 316 -3.48 -14.30 -19.92
CA ILE A 316 -4.58 -14.64 -19.00
C ILE A 316 -4.11 -14.59 -17.54
N ASN A 317 -2.95 -15.17 -17.22
CA ASN A 317 -2.39 -15.16 -15.88
C ASN A 317 -2.11 -13.72 -15.37
N ARG A 318 -1.66 -12.81 -16.24
CA ARG A 318 -1.46 -11.40 -15.87
C ARG A 318 -2.78 -10.69 -15.61
N PHE A 319 -3.80 -10.92 -16.45
CA PHE A 319 -5.15 -10.39 -16.21
C PHE A 319 -5.73 -10.88 -14.88
N ILE A 320 -5.59 -12.18 -14.57
CA ILE A 320 -6.00 -12.74 -13.28
C ILE A 320 -5.30 -12.02 -12.13
N VAL A 321 -3.98 -11.84 -12.21
CA VAL A 321 -3.20 -11.16 -11.17
C VAL A 321 -3.69 -9.73 -10.93
N PHE A 322 -3.87 -8.94 -11.99
CA PHE A 322 -4.33 -7.57 -11.83
C PHE A 322 -5.81 -7.45 -11.45
N LEU A 323 -6.66 -8.37 -11.89
CA LEU A 323 -8.06 -8.43 -11.46
C LEU A 323 -8.16 -8.73 -9.97
N VAL A 324 -7.41 -9.74 -9.49
CA VAL A 324 -7.35 -10.06 -8.05
C VAL A 324 -6.72 -8.89 -7.28
N SER A 325 -5.72 -8.21 -7.83
CA SER A 325 -5.14 -7.01 -7.23
C SER A 325 -6.16 -5.86 -7.13
N GLY A 326 -6.97 -5.64 -8.16
CA GLY A 326 -8.05 -4.66 -8.15
C GLY A 326 -9.08 -4.98 -7.06
N ILE A 327 -9.63 -6.19 -7.09
CA ILE A 327 -10.60 -6.65 -6.08
C ILE A 327 -10.01 -6.54 -4.66
N TRP A 328 -8.72 -6.87 -4.49
CA TRP A 328 -8.04 -6.71 -3.20
C TRP A 328 -8.00 -5.27 -2.71
N HIS A 329 -7.93 -4.27 -3.59
CA HIS A 329 -7.91 -2.87 -3.18
C HIS A 329 -9.25 -2.42 -2.59
N GLY A 330 -10.38 -2.77 -3.21
CA GLY A 330 -11.69 -2.43 -2.69
C GLY A 330 -12.83 -3.15 -3.37
N ALA A 331 -13.97 -3.19 -2.70
CA ALA A 331 -15.17 -3.91 -3.12
C ALA A 331 -16.08 -3.03 -3.99
N SER A 332 -15.58 -2.54 -5.13
CA SER A 332 -16.36 -1.73 -6.07
C SER A 332 -15.95 -1.96 -7.53
N TRP A 333 -16.85 -1.63 -8.46
CA TRP A 333 -16.59 -1.75 -9.91
C TRP A 333 -15.44 -0.88 -10.39
N ASN A 334 -15.18 0.24 -9.69
CA ASN A 334 -14.03 1.10 -9.95
C ASN A 334 -12.70 0.34 -9.85
N PHE A 335 -12.54 -0.47 -8.80
CA PHE A 335 -11.32 -1.26 -8.60
C PHE A 335 -11.20 -2.44 -9.57
N VAL A 336 -12.32 -3.03 -9.98
CA VAL A 336 -12.34 -4.06 -11.03
C VAL A 336 -11.83 -3.47 -12.34
N ILE A 337 -12.36 -2.31 -12.75
CA ILE A 337 -11.92 -1.62 -13.97
C ILE A 337 -10.45 -1.20 -13.86
N TRP A 338 -10.04 -0.66 -12.72
CA TRP A 338 -8.63 -0.33 -12.46
C TRP A 338 -7.72 -1.55 -12.67
N GLY A 339 -8.09 -2.73 -12.15
CA GLY A 339 -7.33 -3.97 -12.34
C GLY A 339 -7.28 -4.40 -13.82
N VAL A 340 -8.43 -4.35 -14.51
CA VAL A 340 -8.50 -4.68 -15.95
C VAL A 340 -7.62 -3.75 -16.79
N LEU A 341 -7.61 -2.44 -16.50
CA LEU A 341 -6.78 -1.47 -17.21
C LEU A 341 -5.29 -1.75 -17.05
N HIS A 342 -4.82 -2.06 -15.83
CA HIS A 342 -3.42 -2.45 -15.63
C HIS A 342 -3.06 -3.76 -16.33
N GLY A 343 -3.96 -4.75 -16.30
CA GLY A 343 -3.81 -6.00 -17.06
C GLY A 343 -3.71 -5.76 -18.56
N PHE A 344 -4.55 -4.88 -19.09
CA PHE A 344 -4.53 -4.45 -20.49
C PHE A 344 -3.22 -3.74 -20.84
N TYR A 345 -2.82 -2.72 -20.08
CA TYR A 345 -1.58 -1.97 -20.31
C TYR A 345 -0.33 -2.86 -20.27
N GLN A 346 -0.25 -3.79 -19.30
CA GLN A 346 0.86 -4.73 -19.18
C GLN A 346 0.92 -5.71 -20.37
N THR A 347 -0.24 -6.12 -20.88
CA THR A 347 -0.35 -7.04 -22.03
C THR A 347 0.01 -6.32 -23.33
N MET A 348 -0.51 -5.12 -23.53
CA MET A 348 -0.19 -4.28 -24.69
C MET A 348 1.30 -3.92 -24.74
N GLY A 349 1.90 -3.56 -23.59
CA GLY A 349 3.34 -3.33 -23.51
C GLY A 349 4.15 -4.53 -23.95
N GLN A 350 3.76 -5.74 -23.55
CA GLN A 350 4.44 -6.97 -23.97
C GLN A 350 4.23 -7.31 -25.45
N LEU A 351 3.03 -7.08 -25.98
CA LEU A 351 2.74 -7.28 -27.40
C LEU A 351 3.56 -6.32 -28.27
N ARG A 352 3.64 -5.05 -27.85
CA ARG A 352 4.51 -4.05 -28.47
C ARG A 352 5.96 -4.53 -28.48
N ASP A 353 6.50 -4.92 -27.33
CA ASP A 353 7.91 -5.34 -27.22
C ASP A 353 8.19 -6.55 -28.14
N ARG A 354 7.31 -7.56 -28.13
CA ARG A 354 7.42 -8.71 -29.04
C ARG A 354 7.33 -8.34 -30.52
N PHE A 355 6.49 -7.36 -30.87
CA PHE A 355 6.37 -6.87 -32.24
C PHE A 355 7.64 -6.13 -32.67
N MET A 356 8.17 -5.25 -31.82
CA MET A 356 9.42 -4.53 -32.08
C MET A 356 10.60 -5.48 -32.25
N ASP A 357 10.71 -6.49 -31.38
CA ASP A 357 11.75 -7.53 -31.48
C ASP A 357 11.66 -8.30 -32.80
N ARG A 358 10.44 -8.67 -33.24
CA ARG A 358 10.22 -9.37 -34.52
C ARG A 358 10.56 -8.54 -35.73
N GLN A 359 10.35 -7.23 -35.67
CA GLN A 359 10.63 -6.29 -36.75
C GLN A 359 12.07 -5.75 -36.69
N GLY A 360 12.87 -6.17 -35.71
CA GLY A 360 14.23 -5.64 -35.49
C GLY A 360 14.26 -4.15 -35.15
N ILE A 361 13.14 -3.58 -34.68
CA ILE A 361 13.05 -2.16 -34.34
C ILE A 361 13.73 -1.94 -32.99
N THR A 362 14.86 -1.25 -33.00
CA THR A 362 15.54 -0.86 -31.77
C THR A 362 14.98 0.46 -31.26
N VAL A 363 14.76 0.51 -29.95
CA VAL A 363 14.30 1.70 -29.26
C VAL A 363 15.45 2.73 -29.21
N PRO A 364 15.23 4.01 -29.56
CA PRO A 364 16.26 5.02 -29.46
C PRO A 364 16.83 5.12 -28.03
N SER A 365 18.16 5.13 -27.89
CA SER A 365 18.85 5.28 -26.60
C SER A 365 18.88 6.73 -26.08
N ALA A 366 18.38 7.68 -26.86
CA ALA A 366 18.43 9.10 -26.54
C ALA A 366 17.59 9.44 -25.30
N SER A 367 18.12 10.31 -24.43
CA SER A 367 17.47 10.67 -23.17
C SER A 367 16.09 11.31 -23.35
N TRP A 368 15.86 12.05 -24.44
CA TRP A 368 14.56 12.64 -24.76
C TRP A 368 13.49 11.56 -25.00
N TYR A 369 13.87 10.43 -25.60
CA TYR A 369 12.95 9.32 -25.88
C TYR A 369 12.52 8.63 -24.59
N ARG A 370 13.46 8.42 -23.65
CA ARG A 370 13.13 7.95 -22.30
C ARG A 370 12.20 8.92 -21.59
N GLY A 371 12.44 10.24 -21.71
CA GLY A 371 11.55 11.26 -21.16
C GLY A 371 10.12 11.15 -21.68
N LEU A 372 9.96 10.96 -22.99
CA LEU A 372 8.66 10.72 -23.61
C LEU A 372 7.98 9.46 -23.06
N GLN A 373 8.72 8.36 -22.92
CA GLN A 373 8.20 7.12 -22.35
C GLN A 373 7.73 7.29 -20.89
N ILE A 374 8.45 8.09 -20.10
CA ILE A 374 8.07 8.43 -18.72
C ILE A 374 6.77 9.22 -18.72
N VAL A 375 6.65 10.26 -19.54
CA VAL A 375 5.43 11.08 -19.66
C VAL A 375 4.23 10.22 -20.09
N LEU A 376 4.41 9.36 -21.09
CA LEU A 376 3.35 8.45 -21.57
C LEU A 376 2.93 7.46 -20.47
N THR A 377 3.91 6.86 -19.78
CA THR A 377 3.63 5.93 -18.67
C THR A 377 2.91 6.64 -17.54
N PHE A 378 3.38 7.83 -17.13
CA PHE A 378 2.74 8.65 -16.11
C PHE A 378 1.30 9.01 -16.49
N GLY A 379 1.06 9.40 -17.74
CA GLY A 379 -0.29 9.70 -18.25
C GLY A 379 -1.23 8.49 -18.13
N LEU A 380 -0.82 7.32 -18.63
CA LEU A 380 -1.62 6.08 -18.53
C LEU A 380 -1.93 5.70 -17.08
N ILE A 381 -0.93 5.81 -16.19
CA ILE A 381 -1.10 5.54 -14.76
C ILE A 381 -2.05 6.56 -14.12
N THR A 382 -1.94 7.84 -14.46
CA THR A 382 -2.82 8.92 -13.97
C THR A 382 -4.28 8.66 -14.33
N LEU A 383 -4.55 8.18 -15.54
CA LEU A 383 -5.92 7.81 -15.95
C LEU A 383 -6.46 6.67 -15.08
N THR A 384 -5.63 5.67 -14.72
CA THR A 384 -6.09 4.60 -13.82
C THR A 384 -6.44 5.14 -12.44
N TRP A 385 -5.70 6.14 -11.95
CA TRP A 385 -5.95 6.71 -10.62
C TRP A 385 -7.29 7.42 -10.49
N VAL A 386 -7.90 7.90 -11.58
CA VAL A 386 -9.26 8.46 -11.57
C VAL A 386 -10.26 7.42 -11.06
N PHE A 387 -10.21 6.19 -11.57
CA PHE A 387 -11.06 5.10 -11.08
C PHE A 387 -10.76 4.78 -9.61
N PHE A 388 -9.49 4.81 -9.21
CA PHE A 388 -9.09 4.52 -7.84
C PHE A 388 -9.60 5.57 -6.83
N ARG A 389 -9.75 6.84 -7.24
CA ARG A 389 -10.18 7.96 -6.36
C ARG A 389 -11.69 8.20 -6.36
N ALA A 390 -12.34 7.96 -7.48
CA ALA A 390 -13.77 8.24 -7.66
C ALA A 390 -14.62 7.41 -6.70
N ILE A 391 -15.67 8.02 -6.15
CA ILE A 391 -16.58 7.36 -5.21
C ILE A 391 -17.40 6.29 -5.93
N THR A 392 -18.00 6.64 -7.07
CA THR A 392 -18.76 5.71 -7.90
C THR A 392 -18.20 5.60 -9.31
N LEU A 393 -18.65 4.57 -10.04
CA LEU A 393 -18.32 4.44 -11.47
C LEU A 393 -18.89 5.59 -12.29
N ARG A 394 -20.08 6.09 -11.92
CA ARG A 394 -20.69 7.25 -12.57
C ARG A 394 -19.80 8.48 -12.43
N ASP A 395 -19.23 8.70 -11.25
CA ASP A 395 -18.35 9.83 -10.98
C ASP A 395 -17.07 9.73 -11.81
N ALA A 396 -16.45 8.54 -11.90
CA ALA A 396 -15.28 8.33 -12.75
C ALA A 396 -15.56 8.67 -14.23
N LEU A 397 -16.70 8.22 -14.76
CA LEU A 397 -17.12 8.51 -16.13
C LEU A 397 -17.41 10.01 -16.35
N LEU A 398 -18.07 10.65 -15.38
CA LEU A 398 -18.30 12.09 -15.40
C LEU A 398 -16.97 12.87 -15.39
N TYR A 399 -16.01 12.41 -14.59
CA TYR A 399 -14.66 12.99 -14.51
C TYR A 399 -13.96 12.94 -15.88
N PHE A 400 -13.98 11.79 -16.56
CA PHE A 400 -13.41 11.68 -17.91
C PHE A 400 -14.15 12.54 -18.94
N LYS A 401 -15.48 12.65 -18.83
CA LYS A 401 -16.26 13.55 -19.69
C LYS A 401 -15.83 15.01 -19.49
N GLY A 402 -15.58 15.42 -18.25
CA GLY A 402 -15.05 16.74 -17.93
C GLY A 402 -13.64 16.98 -18.49
N ILE A 403 -12.71 16.03 -18.32
CA ILE A 403 -11.38 16.11 -18.94
C ILE A 403 -11.47 16.20 -20.47
N ALA A 404 -12.42 15.49 -21.09
CA ALA A 404 -12.60 15.55 -22.55
C ALA A 404 -13.10 16.91 -23.05
N SER A 405 -13.62 17.77 -22.17
CA SER A 405 -14.08 19.13 -22.52
C SER A 405 -13.07 20.23 -22.20
N ILE A 406 -11.76 19.92 -22.15
CA ILE A 406 -10.69 20.91 -21.94
C ILE A 406 -10.73 22.02 -22.99
N SER A 407 -10.65 23.27 -22.54
CA SER A 407 -10.47 24.45 -23.38
C SER A 407 -9.22 25.22 -23.00
N VAL A 408 -8.54 25.78 -24.00
CA VAL A 408 -7.32 26.62 -23.81
C VAL A 408 -7.61 27.91 -23.03
N HIS A 409 -8.88 28.34 -22.99
CA HIS A 409 -9.31 29.55 -22.30
C HIS A 409 -9.78 29.29 -20.85
N ASP A 410 -9.75 28.04 -20.41
CA ASP A 410 -10.18 27.66 -19.07
C ASP A 410 -9.24 28.26 -18.02
N LYS A 411 -9.80 29.03 -17.10
CA LYS A 411 -9.09 29.39 -15.87
C LYS A 411 -9.14 28.23 -14.89
N LEU A 412 -8.03 27.99 -14.19
CA LEU A 412 -7.99 26.95 -13.18
C LEU A 412 -8.95 27.27 -12.03
N GLN A 413 -9.92 26.40 -11.78
CA GLN A 413 -10.86 26.45 -10.67
C GLN A 413 -10.29 25.60 -9.54
N THR A 414 -9.56 26.25 -8.64
CA THR A 414 -8.92 25.64 -7.48
C THR A 414 -9.13 26.53 -6.25
N PRO A 415 -9.25 25.95 -5.04
CA PRO A 415 -9.30 26.76 -3.81
C PRO A 415 -7.99 27.51 -3.51
N LEU A 416 -6.89 27.08 -4.12
CA LEU A 416 -5.57 27.64 -3.90
C LEU A 416 -5.29 28.84 -4.81
N ASN A 417 -4.62 29.86 -4.29
CA ASN A 417 -4.16 30.98 -5.11
C ASN A 417 -2.97 30.58 -6.01
N ALA A 418 -2.59 31.45 -6.95
CA ALA A 418 -1.51 31.17 -7.90
C ALA A 418 -0.16 30.85 -7.23
N ASN A 419 0.18 31.52 -6.11
CA ASN A 419 1.43 31.29 -5.39
C ASN A 419 1.43 29.91 -4.71
N GLU A 420 0.30 29.51 -4.13
CA GLU A 420 0.13 28.18 -3.54
C GLU A 420 0.19 27.07 -4.59
N MET A 421 -0.39 27.30 -5.77
CA MET A 421 -0.28 26.37 -6.91
C MET A 421 1.17 26.22 -7.39
N ILE A 422 1.90 27.33 -7.52
CA ILE A 422 3.34 27.30 -7.85
C ILE A 422 4.11 26.55 -6.76
N PHE A 423 3.80 26.79 -5.49
CA PHE A 423 4.42 26.08 -4.37
C PHE A 423 4.20 24.56 -4.45
N CYS A 424 2.99 24.10 -4.77
CA CYS A 424 2.72 22.68 -5.02
C CYS A 424 3.59 22.11 -6.14
N LEU A 425 3.75 22.83 -7.25
CA LEU A 425 4.62 22.41 -8.36
C LEU A 425 6.11 22.37 -7.96
N LEU A 426 6.57 23.34 -7.16
CA LEU A 426 7.93 23.35 -6.63
C LEU A 426 8.18 22.16 -5.69
N LEU A 427 7.20 21.79 -4.86
CA LEU A 427 7.28 20.61 -3.99
C LEU A 427 7.38 19.31 -4.81
N ILE A 428 6.58 19.18 -5.88
CA ILE A 428 6.66 18.03 -6.80
C ILE A 428 8.04 18.00 -7.49
N GLY A 429 8.52 19.15 -7.97
CA GLY A 429 9.86 19.26 -8.58
C GLY A 429 10.98 18.88 -7.61
N PHE A 430 10.89 19.34 -6.35
CA PHE A 430 11.82 18.98 -5.28
C PHE A 430 11.78 17.47 -4.96
N LEU A 431 10.59 16.88 -4.86
CA LEU A 431 10.40 15.45 -4.65
C LEU A 431 11.11 14.64 -5.74
N LEU A 432 10.82 14.92 -7.01
CA LEU A 432 11.42 14.22 -8.15
C LEU A 432 12.94 14.40 -8.20
N TRP A 433 13.43 15.62 -7.97
CA TRP A 433 14.86 15.90 -7.90
C TRP A 433 15.55 15.10 -6.78
N LYS A 434 14.97 15.11 -5.57
CA LYS A 434 15.51 14.41 -4.41
C LYS A 434 15.56 12.92 -4.66
N GLU A 435 14.48 12.33 -5.17
CA GLU A 435 14.40 10.89 -5.39
C GLU A 435 15.40 10.39 -6.45
N ASN A 436 15.61 11.17 -7.50
CA ASN A 436 16.59 10.86 -8.54
C ASN A 436 18.04 10.93 -8.01
N ARG A 437 18.37 11.93 -7.17
CA ARG A 437 19.74 12.18 -6.71
C ARG A 437 20.12 11.47 -5.41
N TYR A 438 19.16 11.37 -4.48
CA TYR A 438 19.36 10.87 -3.12
C TYR A 438 18.18 10.00 -2.71
N PHE A 439 18.16 8.76 -3.19
CA PHE A 439 17.15 7.78 -2.79
C PHE A 439 17.12 7.63 -1.26
N GLN A 440 18.30 7.45 -0.64
CA GLN A 440 18.50 7.50 0.82
C GLN A 440 19.28 8.76 1.21
N ILE A 441 18.87 9.39 2.31
CA ILE A 441 19.54 10.59 2.83
C ILE A 441 20.77 10.12 3.62
N PRO A 442 21.99 10.58 3.29
CA PRO A 442 23.20 10.10 3.96
C PRO A 442 23.30 10.60 5.40
N THR A 443 23.59 9.71 6.33
CA THR A 443 23.59 9.97 7.78
C THR A 443 24.98 9.90 8.44
N ARG A 444 26.02 9.53 7.68
CA ARG A 444 27.38 9.33 8.22
C ARG A 444 27.96 10.55 8.94
N SER A 445 27.64 11.77 8.51
CA SER A 445 28.09 13.00 9.17
C SER A 445 27.03 13.49 10.16
N ASN A 446 27.39 13.58 11.44
CA ASN A 446 26.47 14.05 12.49
C ASN A 446 26.01 15.50 12.27
N VAL A 447 26.90 16.38 11.78
CA VAL A 447 26.55 17.78 11.49
C VAL A 447 25.53 17.85 10.35
N LYS A 448 25.78 17.12 9.25
CA LYS A 448 24.82 17.07 8.12
C LYS A 448 23.50 16.43 8.53
N PHE A 449 23.54 15.38 9.35
CA PHE A 449 22.34 14.75 9.89
C PHE A 449 21.49 15.75 10.67
N TRP A 450 22.04 16.41 11.68
CA TRP A 450 21.27 17.37 12.48
C TRP A 450 20.76 18.54 11.65
N ALA A 451 21.58 19.07 10.74
CA ALA A 451 21.15 20.15 9.85
C ALA A 451 19.94 19.74 8.97
N ILE A 452 20.01 18.58 8.31
CA ILE A 452 18.93 18.11 7.42
C ILE A 452 17.71 17.68 8.24
N PHE A 453 17.91 16.96 9.33
CA PHE A 453 16.82 16.48 10.19
C PHE A 453 16.05 17.66 10.80
N SER A 454 16.74 18.64 11.38
CA SER A 454 16.11 19.85 11.91
C SER A 454 15.41 20.65 10.81
N ALA A 455 16.01 20.78 9.62
CA ALA A 455 15.38 21.45 8.49
C ALA A 455 14.09 20.75 8.05
N LEU A 456 14.08 19.40 7.98
CA LEU A 456 12.89 18.61 7.66
C LEU A 456 11.78 18.79 8.72
N VAL A 457 12.12 18.67 10.00
CA VAL A 457 11.16 18.81 11.11
C VAL A 457 10.56 20.23 11.13
N VAL A 458 11.39 21.26 11.00
CA VAL A 458 10.93 22.65 10.91
C VAL A 458 10.06 22.87 9.67
N SER A 459 10.43 22.28 8.53
CA SER A 459 9.62 22.36 7.31
C SER A 459 8.26 21.68 7.48
N CYS A 460 8.20 20.53 8.16
CA CYS A 460 6.94 19.88 8.50
C CYS A 460 6.07 20.76 9.41
N TYR A 461 6.67 21.49 10.35
CA TYR A 461 5.93 22.40 11.22
C TYR A 461 5.41 23.65 10.48
N LEU A 462 6.27 24.29 9.67
CA LEU A 462 5.94 25.54 8.97
C LEU A 462 5.03 25.33 7.74
N PHE A 463 5.26 24.25 6.99
CA PHE A 463 4.59 23.97 5.73
C PHE A 463 3.71 22.72 5.79
N GLY A 464 3.51 22.11 6.96
CA GLY A 464 2.60 20.98 7.12
C GLY A 464 1.14 21.44 7.06
N VAL A 465 0.31 20.65 6.39
CA VAL A 465 -1.15 20.73 6.48
C VAL A 465 -1.57 19.67 7.49
N PHE A 466 -2.00 20.10 8.68
CA PHE A 466 -2.47 19.21 9.75
C PHE A 466 -4.00 19.21 9.80
N THR A 467 -4.64 18.83 8.70
CA THR A 467 -6.08 18.53 8.69
C THR A 467 -6.29 17.09 9.16
N ALA A 468 -7.48 16.74 9.65
CA ALA A 468 -7.83 15.38 10.09
C ALA A 468 -7.95 14.36 8.92
N ASN A 469 -7.19 14.55 7.83
CA ASN A 469 -7.20 13.69 6.66
C ASN A 469 -6.57 12.34 7.01
N GLN A 470 -7.41 11.30 7.00
CA GLN A 470 -6.97 9.92 7.22
C GLN A 470 -6.07 9.45 6.07
N PHE A 471 -5.28 8.40 6.34
CA PHE A 471 -4.52 7.70 5.29
C PHE A 471 -5.47 7.18 4.21
N ILE A 472 -5.12 7.36 2.92
CA ILE A 472 -6.02 7.05 1.80
C ILE A 472 -6.50 5.59 1.82
N TYR A 473 -5.63 4.63 2.19
CA TYR A 473 -6.04 3.22 2.24
C TYR A 473 -6.93 2.83 3.42
N PHE A 474 -7.16 3.72 4.41
CA PHE A 474 -8.17 3.44 5.44
C PHE A 474 -9.59 3.69 4.95
N GLN A 475 -9.74 4.32 3.78
CA GLN A 475 -11.04 4.66 3.21
C GLN A 475 -11.61 3.55 2.31
N PHE A 476 -10.86 2.46 2.06
CA PHE A 476 -11.22 1.39 1.11
C PHE A 476 -11.41 0.01 1.73
#